data_AF-F3BDB3-F1
#
_entry.id   AF-F3BDB3-F1
#
_cell.length_a   1.000
_cell.length_b   1.000
_cell.length_c   1.000
_cell.angle_alpha   90.00
_cell.angle_beta   90.00
_cell.angle_gamma   90.00
#
_symmetry.space_group_name_H-M   'P 1'
#
loop_
_entity.id
_entity.type
_entity.pdbx_description
1 polymer ?
#
loop_
_entity_poly.entity_id
_entity_poly.type
_entity_poly.pdbx_seq_one_letter_code
_entity_poly.pdbx_strand_id
1 'polypeptide(L)'
;MKDLWEDIVDRISETAETVGKRAGEVVETQKIKGKIRNLERSNRRDFRDLGRIVYERYQRGEVQDEDFLELCENIAEREQEIKVCEYEMKDIFED
;
A
#
# COMPACT_ATOMS: atom_id res chain seq x y z
N MET A 1 -24.88 8.97 8.63
CA MET A 1 -23.81 9.66 7.86
C MET A 1 -24.36 10.64 6.82
N LYS A 2 -25.62 11.11 6.90
CA LYS A 2 -26.16 12.16 6.00
C LYS A 2 -26.19 13.54 6.67
N ASP A 3 -26.47 13.56 7.97
CA ASP A 3 -26.61 14.78 8.77
C ASP A 3 -25.35 15.67 8.77
N LEU A 4 -24.15 15.07 8.80
CA LEU A 4 -22.88 15.81 8.75
C LEU A 4 -22.63 16.54 7.42
N TRP A 5 -23.18 16.06 6.30
CA TRP A 5 -22.99 16.70 4.99
C TRP A 5 -24.02 17.81 4.78
N GLU A 6 -25.27 17.60 5.21
CA GLU A 6 -26.32 18.63 5.17
C GLU A 6 -25.99 19.82 6.08
N ASP A 7 -25.52 19.57 7.32
CA ASP A 7 -25.06 20.62 8.23
C ASP A 7 -23.87 21.42 7.68
N ILE A 8 -23.02 20.79 6.86
CA ILE A 8 -21.89 21.45 6.18
C ILE A 8 -22.40 22.35 5.05
N VAL A 9 -23.40 21.91 4.29
CA VAL A 9 -23.97 22.66 3.17
C VAL A 9 -24.74 23.89 3.67
N ASP A 10 -25.52 23.74 4.74
CA ASP A 10 -26.27 24.84 5.33
C ASP A 10 -25.34 25.90 5.94
N ARG A 11 -24.24 25.46 6.58
CA ARG A 11 -23.22 26.35 7.17
C ARG A 11 -22.26 26.98 6.13
N ILE A 12 -22.29 26.49 4.89
CA ILE A 12 -21.57 27.10 3.75
C ILE A 12 -22.38 28.26 3.17
N SER A 13 -23.71 28.19 3.19
CA SER A 13 -24.60 29.20 2.59
C SER A 13 -24.64 30.54 3.35
N GLU A 14 -24.38 30.55 4.66
CA GLU A 14 -24.49 31.76 5.50
C GLU A 14 -23.24 32.65 5.58
N THR A 15 -22.13 32.38 4.88
CA THR A 15 -20.91 33.21 5.09
C THR A 15 -20.09 33.48 3.83
N ALA A 16 -20.56 34.42 3.01
CA ALA A 16 -19.84 34.96 1.85
C ALA A 16 -18.57 35.77 2.19
N GLU A 17 -18.23 35.96 3.49
CA GLU A 17 -17.05 36.73 3.92
C GLU A 17 -15.78 35.90 4.22
N THR A 18 -15.84 34.55 4.12
CA THR A 18 -14.73 33.66 4.57
C THR A 18 -13.93 33.00 3.43
N VAL A 19 -13.97 33.53 2.20
CA VAL A 19 -13.38 32.84 1.04
C VAL A 19 -11.84 32.78 1.12
N GLY A 20 -11.18 33.83 1.64
CA GLY A 20 -9.70 33.90 1.73
C GLY A 20 -9.08 33.01 2.81
N LYS A 21 -9.65 32.96 4.02
CA LYS A 21 -9.15 32.11 5.12
C LYS A 21 -9.37 30.61 4.83
N ARG A 22 -10.55 30.24 4.32
CA ARG A 22 -10.84 28.86 3.91
C ARG A 22 -9.91 28.38 2.79
N ALA A 23 -9.55 29.24 1.84
CA ALA A 23 -8.61 28.89 0.77
C ALA A 23 -7.20 28.57 1.30
N GLY A 24 -6.68 29.38 2.23
CA GLY A 24 -5.37 29.14 2.86
C GLY A 24 -5.32 27.85 3.68
N GLU A 25 -6.35 27.58 4.47
CA GLU A 25 -6.48 26.36 5.27
C GLU A 25 -6.57 25.10 4.38
N VAL A 26 -7.26 25.18 3.24
CA VAL A 26 -7.33 24.09 2.27
C VAL A 26 -5.97 23.81 1.64
N VAL A 27 -5.21 24.86 1.26
CA VAL A 27 -3.86 24.69 0.68
C VAL A 27 -2.92 24.01 1.68
N GLU A 28 -2.92 24.45 2.95
CA GLU A 28 -2.05 23.85 3.96
C GLU A 28 -2.46 22.40 4.27
N THR A 29 -3.76 22.13 4.31
CA THR A 29 -4.28 20.76 4.44
C THR A 29 -3.81 19.86 3.28
N GLN A 30 -3.83 20.34 2.03
CA GLN A 30 -3.36 19.56 0.88
C GLN A 30 -1.87 19.31 0.93
N LYS A 31 -1.05 20.28 1.38
CA LYS A 31 0.39 20.08 1.58
C LYS A 31 0.66 19.00 2.63
N ILE A 32 -0.02 19.04 3.77
CA ILE A 32 0.12 18.02 4.82
C ILE A 32 -0.30 16.65 4.29
N LYS A 33 -1.45 16.54 3.61
CA LYS A 33 -1.89 15.29 2.97
C LYS A 33 -0.88 14.79 1.92
N GLY A 34 -0.26 15.69 1.17
CA GLY A 34 0.81 15.35 0.22
C GLY A 34 2.02 14.75 0.93
N LYS A 35 2.46 15.36 2.03
CA LYS A 35 3.56 14.83 2.86
C LYS A 35 3.23 13.45 3.43
N ILE A 36 2.02 13.26 3.96
CA ILE A 36 1.55 11.95 4.46
C ILE A 36 1.66 10.90 3.35
N ARG A 37 1.10 11.17 2.16
CA ARG A 37 1.15 10.22 1.04
C ARG A 37 2.58 9.87 0.61
N ASN A 38 3.50 10.82 0.67
CA ASN A 38 4.91 10.57 0.35
C ASN A 38 5.59 9.69 1.40
N LEU A 39 5.35 9.95 2.69
CA LEU A 39 5.85 9.11 3.78
C LEU A 39 5.29 7.68 3.69
N GLU A 40 3.99 7.53 3.47
CA GLU A 40 3.37 6.21 3.29
C GLU A 40 3.94 5.44 2.09
N ARG A 41 4.25 6.13 0.98
CA ARG A 41 4.92 5.50 -0.17
C ARG A 41 6.32 5.01 0.19
N SER A 42 7.07 5.78 0.99
CA SER A 42 8.38 5.36 1.49
C SER A 42 8.24 4.11 2.35
N ASN A 43 7.36 4.14 3.35
CA ASN A 43 7.13 2.99 4.22
C ASN A 43 6.70 1.74 3.44
N ARG A 44 5.84 1.87 2.44
CA ARG A 44 5.46 0.72 1.57
C ARG A 44 6.64 0.12 0.83
N ARG A 45 7.61 0.93 0.43
CA ARG A 45 8.86 0.45 -0.19
C ARG A 45 9.70 -0.29 0.84
N ASP A 46 9.90 0.31 2.00
CA ASP A 46 10.72 -0.27 3.07
C ASP A 46 10.12 -1.58 3.58
N PHE A 47 8.79 -1.67 3.72
CA PHE A 47 8.10 -2.93 4.06
C PHE A 47 8.29 -4.02 2.99
N ARG A 48 8.28 -3.64 1.71
CA ARG A 48 8.57 -4.59 0.63
C ARG A 48 10.02 -5.08 0.71
N ASP A 49 10.96 -4.18 0.94
CA ASP A 49 12.38 -4.53 1.07
C ASP A 49 12.64 -5.40 2.31
N LEU A 50 11.97 -5.11 3.43
CA LEU A 50 11.98 -5.95 4.63
C LEU A 50 11.46 -7.36 4.33
N GLY A 51 10.30 -7.48 3.70
CA GLY A 51 9.75 -8.77 3.29
C GLY A 51 10.70 -9.57 2.40
N ARG A 52 11.37 -8.90 1.44
CA ARG A 52 12.40 -9.53 0.60
C ARG A 52 13.58 -10.03 1.43
N ILE A 53 14.12 -9.20 2.33
CA ILE A 53 15.26 -9.58 3.20
C ILE A 53 14.89 -10.77 4.08
N VAL A 54 13.67 -10.80 4.63
CA VAL A 54 13.19 -11.93 5.44
C VAL A 54 13.10 -13.19 4.59
N TYR A 55 12.52 -13.13 3.39
CA TYR A 55 12.44 -14.28 2.50
C TYR A 55 13.82 -14.79 2.05
N GLU A 56 14.76 -13.90 1.72
CA GLU A 56 16.15 -14.27 1.39
C GLU A 56 16.84 -14.98 2.57
N ARG A 57 16.59 -14.55 3.81
CA ARG A 57 17.09 -15.22 5.02
C ARG A 57 16.43 -16.59 5.20
N TYR A 58 15.13 -16.70 4.95
CA TYR A 58 14.41 -17.98 4.99
C TYR A 58 15.02 -18.98 4.01
N GLN A 59 15.31 -18.55 2.77
CA GLN A 59 15.96 -19.40 1.77
C GLN A 59 17.36 -19.88 2.20
N ARG A 60 18.04 -19.14 3.09
CA ARG A 60 19.31 -19.55 3.72
C ARG A 60 19.14 -20.39 5.00
N GLY A 61 17.90 -20.67 5.41
CA GLY A 61 17.59 -21.39 6.66
C GLY A 61 17.81 -20.56 7.93
N GLU A 62 17.87 -19.23 7.82
CA GLU A 62 18.20 -18.31 8.92
C GLU A 62 16.96 -17.80 9.69
N VAL A 63 15.74 -18.14 9.26
CA VAL A 63 14.48 -17.71 9.89
C VAL A 63 13.88 -18.87 10.66
N GLN A 64 13.62 -18.69 11.96
CA GLN A 64 13.04 -19.72 12.85
C GLN A 64 11.76 -19.27 13.58
N ASP A 65 11.31 -18.04 13.33
CA ASP A 65 10.07 -17.53 13.92
C ASP A 65 8.88 -18.02 13.09
N GLU A 66 7.91 -18.64 13.77
CA GLU A 66 6.75 -19.29 13.14
C GLU A 66 5.91 -18.29 12.32
N ASP A 67 5.80 -17.04 12.78
CA ASP A 67 5.00 -16.00 12.10
C ASP A 67 5.56 -15.63 10.71
N PHE A 68 6.88 -15.75 10.53
CA PHE A 68 7.53 -15.51 9.23
C PHE A 68 7.61 -16.77 8.39
N LEU A 69 7.65 -17.95 9.02
CA LEU A 69 7.78 -19.23 8.32
C LEU A 69 6.56 -19.49 7.42
N GLU A 70 5.34 -19.35 7.95
CA GLU A 70 4.10 -19.59 7.19
C GLU A 70 4.02 -18.69 5.95
N LEU A 71 4.35 -17.41 6.09
CA LEU A 71 4.36 -16.47 4.96
C LEU A 71 5.42 -16.83 3.92
N CYS A 72 6.61 -17.25 4.36
CA CYS A 72 7.69 -17.65 3.45
C CYS A 72 7.39 -18.96 2.71
N GLU A 73 6.81 -19.95 3.39
CA GLU A 73 6.37 -21.22 2.80
C GLU A 73 5.32 -20.98 1.72
N ASN A 74 4.29 -20.18 2.02
CA ASN A 74 3.27 -19.79 1.06
C ASN A 74 3.84 -19.04 -0.16
N ILE A 75 4.92 -18.26 -0.01
CA ILE A 75 5.61 -17.61 -1.14
C ILE A 75 6.35 -18.66 -1.97
N ALA A 76 7.09 -19.57 -1.32
CA ALA A 76 7.85 -20.62 -1.99
C ALA A 76 6.94 -21.57 -2.80
N GLU A 77 5.76 -21.92 -2.27
CA GLU A 77 4.75 -22.72 -2.97
C GLU A 77 4.29 -22.03 -4.26
N ARG A 78 3.91 -20.75 -4.18
CA ARG A 78 3.50 -19.97 -5.37
C ARG A 78 4.63 -19.81 -6.39
N GLU A 79 5.87 -19.63 -5.94
CA GLU A 79 7.02 -19.60 -6.85
C GLU A 79 7.22 -20.94 -7.57
N GLN A 80 6.94 -22.06 -6.90
CA GLN A 80 6.98 -23.39 -7.53
C GLN A 80 5.84 -23.57 -8.54
N GLU A 81 4.62 -23.14 -8.21
CA GLU A 81 3.48 -23.15 -9.14
C GLU A 81 3.78 -22.30 -10.39
N ILE A 82 4.31 -21.09 -10.22
CA ILE A 82 4.71 -20.23 -11.34
C ILE A 82 5.73 -20.92 -12.24
N LYS A 83 6.76 -21.58 -11.66
CA LYS A 83 7.74 -22.33 -12.46
C LYS A 83 7.09 -23.44 -13.28
N VAL A 84 6.15 -24.18 -12.69
CA VAL A 84 5.39 -25.22 -13.41
C VAL A 84 4.64 -24.60 -14.58
N CYS A 85 3.90 -23.50 -14.36
CA CYS A 85 3.20 -22.80 -15.44
C CYS A 85 4.16 -22.28 -16.52
N GLU A 86 5.34 -21.78 -16.15
CA GLU A 86 6.36 -21.33 -17.11
C GLU A 86 6.92 -22.47 -17.96
N TYR A 87 7.08 -23.68 -17.39
CA TYR A 87 7.48 -24.87 -18.14
C TYR A 87 6.39 -25.32 -19.11
N GLU A 88 5.15 -25.45 -18.64
CA GLU A 88 4.01 -25.81 -19.50
C GLU A 88 3.84 -24.82 -20.66
N MET A 89 4.03 -23.53 -20.39
CA MET A 89 3.99 -22.50 -21.43
C MET A 89 5.09 -22.71 -22.49
N LYS A 90 6.32 -23.06 -22.09
CA LYS A 90 7.41 -23.33 -23.04
C LYS A 90 7.11 -24.54 -23.91
N ASP A 91 6.62 -25.62 -23.32
CA ASP A 91 6.30 -26.85 -24.04
C ASP A 91 5.24 -26.59 -25.14
N ILE A 92 4.25 -25.72 -24.88
CA ILE A 92 3.25 -25.31 -25.88
C ILE A 92 3.86 -24.53 -27.06
N PHE A 93 4.91 -23.75 -26.83
CA PHE A 93 5.53 -22.89 -27.86
C PHE A 93 6.70 -23.56 -28.60
N GLU A 94 7.18 -24.72 -28.13
CA GLU A 94 8.21 -25.52 -28.79
C GLU A 94 7.66 -26.64 -29.70
N ASP A 95 6.35 -26.95 -29.61
CA ASP A 95 5.57 -27.78 -30.56
C ASP A 95 5.06 -26.99 -31.79
#